data_AF-A0A955DR84-F1
#
_entry.id   AF-A0A955DR84-F1
#
_cell.length_a   1.000
_cell.length_b   1.000
_cell.length_c   1.000
_cell.angle_alpha   90.00
_cell.angle_beta   90.00
_cell.angle_gamma   90.00
#
_symmetry.space_group_name_H-M   'P 1'
#
loop_
_entity.id
_entity.type
_entity.pdbx_description
1 polymer ?
#
loop_
_entity_poly.entity_id
_entity_poly.type
_entity_poly.pdbx_seq_one_letter_code
_entity_poly.pdbx_strand_id
1 'polypeptide(L)'
;FSYSWHIRHLQKPVEMTEGSIMPNYPHLLTTSLDYASIPSRVKVNAMLGAPYPQEVIGNAEAIARAQAQAVIDEIVTQDGPGAVPENFADSQMVAIIAYLQRLGTDIRKPDPAVAEEATVASAVQPEAGASHGGS
;
A
#
# COMPACT_ATOMS: atom_id res chain seq x y z
N PHE A 1 4.01 -0.74 -13.45
CA PHE A 1 5.37 -1.33 -13.55
C PHE A 1 5.63 -2.13 -12.28
N SER A 2 6.59 -3.06 -12.29
CA SER A 2 6.94 -3.79 -11.07
C SER A 2 7.54 -2.85 -10.03
N TYR A 3 7.49 -3.26 -8.75
CA TYR A 3 8.09 -2.49 -7.67
C TYR A 3 9.60 -2.36 -7.84
N SER A 4 10.28 -3.44 -8.25
CA SER A 4 11.72 -3.43 -8.54
C SER A 4 12.09 -2.52 -9.71
N TRP A 5 11.23 -2.41 -10.74
CA TRP A 5 11.44 -1.47 -11.83
C TRP A 5 11.47 -0.03 -11.31
N HIS A 6 10.56 0.33 -10.41
CA HIS A 6 10.56 1.67 -9.80
C HIS A 6 11.81 1.93 -8.96
N ILE A 7 12.33 0.94 -8.23
CA ILE A 7 13.61 1.06 -7.50
C ILE A 7 14.74 1.39 -8.48
N ARG A 8 14.92 0.56 -9.52
CA ARG A 8 16.00 0.73 -10.52
C ARG A 8 15.87 2.05 -11.27
N HIS A 9 14.66 2.42 -11.66
CA HIS A 9 14.39 3.68 -12.34
C HIS A 9 14.70 4.87 -11.44
N LEU A 10 14.33 4.87 -10.16
CA LEU A 10 14.68 5.96 -9.24
C LEU A 10 16.18 6.04 -8.96
N GLN A 11 16.90 4.92 -8.96
CA GLN A 11 18.36 4.91 -8.78
C GLN A 11 19.09 5.47 -10.02
N LYS A 12 18.71 5.02 -11.22
CA LYS A 12 19.36 5.39 -12.47
C LYS A 12 18.37 5.31 -13.66
N PRO A 13 17.57 6.37 -13.89
CA PRO A 13 16.50 6.37 -14.89
C PRO A 13 16.98 6.03 -16.30
N VAL A 14 18.17 6.53 -16.68
CA VAL A 14 18.75 6.33 -18.02
C VAL A 14 19.05 4.86 -18.36
N GLU A 15 19.21 3.98 -17.36
CA GLU A 15 19.38 2.54 -17.59
C GLU A 15 18.04 1.82 -17.86
N MET A 16 16.94 2.38 -17.36
CA MET A 16 15.61 1.80 -17.52
C MET A 16 14.85 2.42 -18.70
N THR A 17 15.20 3.65 -19.07
CA THR A 17 14.60 4.39 -20.18
C THR A 17 15.65 5.28 -20.83
N GLU A 18 16.07 4.91 -22.03
CA GLU A 18 17.07 5.64 -22.80
C GLU A 18 16.59 7.07 -23.09
N GLY A 19 17.48 8.04 -22.91
CA GLY A 19 17.15 9.46 -23.06
C GLY A 19 16.34 10.08 -21.92
N SER A 20 16.13 9.37 -20.80
CA SER A 20 15.47 9.95 -19.62
C SER A 20 16.24 11.16 -19.08
N ILE A 21 15.54 12.28 -18.86
CA ILE A 21 16.07 13.50 -18.25
C ILE A 21 15.83 13.55 -16.72
N MET A 22 15.22 12.51 -16.16
CA MET A 22 14.92 12.44 -14.74
C MET A 22 16.24 12.39 -13.93
N PRO A 23 16.36 13.18 -12.84
CA PRO A 23 17.50 13.09 -11.94
C PRO A 23 17.60 11.72 -11.25
N ASN A 24 18.80 11.34 -10.82
CA ASN A 24 19.02 10.13 -10.01
C ASN A 24 18.64 10.40 -8.55
N TYR A 25 17.92 9.47 -7.91
CA TYR A 25 17.51 9.52 -6.50
C TYR A 25 18.02 8.32 -5.66
N PRO A 26 19.30 7.88 -5.76
CA PRO A 26 19.80 6.74 -5.01
C PRO A 26 19.80 6.98 -3.50
N HIS A 27 19.87 8.24 -3.05
CA HIS A 27 19.84 8.61 -1.64
C HIS A 27 18.56 8.16 -0.94
N LEU A 28 17.44 7.97 -1.65
CA LEU A 28 16.19 7.48 -1.06
C LEU A 28 16.33 6.08 -0.43
N LEU A 29 17.29 5.26 -0.88
CA LEU A 29 17.59 3.96 -0.27
C LEU A 29 18.37 4.09 1.04
N THR A 30 19.19 5.14 1.18
CA THR A 30 20.04 5.34 2.35
C THR A 30 19.43 6.29 3.38
N THR A 31 18.46 7.11 2.97
CA THR A 31 17.77 8.03 3.89
C THR A 31 16.67 7.28 4.63
N SER A 32 16.72 7.32 5.96
CA SER A 32 15.73 6.69 6.81
C SER A 32 14.36 7.38 6.75
N LEU A 33 13.30 6.58 6.85
CA LEU A 33 11.92 7.01 6.99
C LEU A 33 11.60 7.26 8.46
N ASP A 34 11.14 8.48 8.77
CA ASP A 34 10.72 8.86 10.12
C ASP A 34 9.28 8.39 10.40
N TYR A 35 9.16 7.11 10.74
CA TYR A 35 7.90 6.47 11.14
C TYR A 35 7.22 7.16 12.33
N ALA A 36 8.01 7.66 13.30
CA ALA A 36 7.49 8.29 14.51
C ALA A 36 6.74 9.59 14.22
N SER A 37 7.05 10.28 13.11
CA SER A 37 6.30 11.47 12.69
C SER A 37 4.94 11.18 12.07
N ILE A 38 4.69 9.96 11.58
CA ILE A 38 3.48 9.62 10.80
C ILE A 38 2.19 9.83 11.60
N PRO A 39 2.06 9.39 12.86
CA PRO A 39 0.83 9.61 13.65
C PRO A 39 0.44 11.08 13.76
N SER A 40 1.43 11.97 13.96
CA SER A 40 1.18 13.41 14.05
C SER A 40 0.64 13.98 12.72
N ARG A 41 1.21 13.53 11.60
CA ARG A 41 0.77 13.94 10.26
C ARG A 41 -0.62 13.44 9.93
N VAL A 42 -0.93 12.18 10.25
CA VAL A 42 -2.28 11.62 10.06
C VAL A 42 -3.31 12.40 10.88
N LYS A 43 -3.01 12.67 12.16
CA LYS A 43 -3.89 13.44 13.03
C LYS A 43 -4.16 14.85 12.50
N VAL A 44 -3.12 15.56 12.06
CA VAL A 44 -3.26 16.90 11.49
C VAL A 44 -4.08 16.87 10.21
N ASN A 45 -3.83 15.92 9.29
CA ASN A 45 -4.62 15.82 8.06
C ASN A 45 -6.08 15.44 8.35
N ALA A 46 -6.35 14.60 9.34
CA ALA A 46 -7.71 14.31 9.79
C ALA A 46 -8.41 15.58 10.32
N MET A 47 -7.71 16.43 11.09
CA MET A 47 -8.22 17.73 11.53
C MET A 47 -8.51 18.68 10.37
N LEU A 48 -7.74 18.59 9.27
CA LEU A 48 -7.95 19.37 8.06
C LEU A 48 -9.04 18.79 7.13
N GLY A 49 -9.71 17.71 7.55
CA GLY A 49 -10.86 17.13 6.85
C GLY A 49 -10.54 15.91 5.97
N ALA A 50 -9.32 15.38 6.01
CA ALA A 50 -9.04 14.11 5.35
C ALA A 50 -9.79 12.96 6.06
N PRO A 51 -10.48 12.07 5.33
CA PRO A 51 -11.31 11.01 5.92
C PRO A 51 -10.44 9.85 6.41
N TYR A 52 -9.72 10.04 7.51
CA TYR A 52 -8.98 8.97 8.17
C TYR A 52 -9.89 8.18 9.13
N PRO A 53 -9.99 6.84 8.98
CA PRO A 53 -10.64 5.99 9.95
C PRO A 53 -9.99 6.11 11.34
N GLN A 54 -10.78 5.91 12.40
CA GLN A 54 -10.26 6.04 13.79
C GLN A 54 -9.17 5.02 14.09
N GLU A 55 -9.25 3.84 13.49
CA GLU A 55 -8.25 2.78 13.60
C GLU A 55 -6.89 3.25 13.05
N VAL A 56 -6.90 4.09 12.01
CA VAL A 56 -5.69 4.65 11.42
C VAL A 56 -5.09 5.73 12.31
N ILE A 57 -5.91 6.59 12.92
CA ILE A 57 -5.42 7.65 13.81
C ILE A 57 -4.68 7.07 15.04
N GLY A 58 -5.16 5.95 15.58
CA GLY A 58 -4.54 5.26 16.73
C GLY A 58 -3.31 4.41 16.39
N ASN A 59 -3.19 3.92 15.15
CA ASN A 59 -2.19 2.90 14.78
C ASN A 59 -1.34 3.28 13.55
N ALA A 60 -1.28 4.56 13.20
CA ALA A 60 -0.71 5.03 11.93
C ALA A 60 0.73 4.52 11.66
N GLU A 61 1.60 4.50 12.67
CA GLU A 61 2.96 3.99 12.51
C GLU A 61 2.97 2.49 12.19
N ALA A 62 2.23 1.68 12.95
CA ALA A 62 2.16 0.24 12.73
C ALA A 62 1.58 -0.09 11.34
N ILE A 63 0.58 0.67 10.90
CA ILE A 63 0.00 0.54 9.56
C ILE A 63 1.02 0.92 8.48
N ALA A 64 1.79 1.98 8.66
CA ALA A 64 2.82 2.38 7.71
C ALA A 64 3.93 1.30 7.59
N ARG A 65 4.33 0.69 8.71
CA ARG A 65 5.27 -0.44 8.69
C ARG A 65 4.70 -1.67 7.99
N ALA A 66 3.43 -1.98 8.23
CA ALA A 66 2.74 -3.06 7.53
C ALA A 66 2.65 -2.79 6.02
N GLN A 67 2.44 -1.54 5.60
CA GLN A 67 2.48 -1.17 4.18
C GLN A 67 3.87 -1.33 3.58
N ALA A 68 4.93 -0.94 4.29
CA ALA A 68 6.30 -1.16 3.83
C ALA A 68 6.61 -2.65 3.67
N GLN A 69 6.15 -3.49 4.60
CA GLN A 69 6.29 -4.94 4.49
C GLN A 69 5.51 -5.51 3.30
N ALA A 70 4.27 -5.07 3.07
CA ALA A 70 3.49 -5.51 1.90
C ALA A 70 4.18 -5.16 0.57
N VAL A 71 4.87 -4.02 0.50
CA VAL A 71 5.70 -3.67 -0.66
C VAL A 71 6.87 -4.64 -0.83
N ILE A 72 7.55 -5.01 0.27
CA ILE A 72 8.63 -5.99 0.24
C ILE A 72 8.11 -7.34 -0.26
N ASP A 73 7.00 -7.81 0.29
CA ASP A 73 6.41 -9.10 -0.08
C ASP A 73 6.03 -9.14 -1.56
N GLU A 74 5.54 -8.02 -2.11
CA GLU A 74 5.23 -7.90 -3.52
C GLU A 74 6.48 -7.87 -4.40
N ILE A 75 7.57 -7.22 -3.97
CA ILE A 75 8.88 -7.30 -4.66
C ILE A 75 9.37 -8.75 -4.69
N VAL A 76 9.32 -9.45 -3.55
CA VAL A 76 9.73 -10.85 -3.44
C VAL A 76 8.90 -11.73 -4.37
N THR A 77 7.59 -11.49 -4.43
CA THR A 77 6.67 -12.25 -5.29
C THR A 77 6.94 -12.02 -6.77
N GLN A 78 7.23 -10.77 -7.17
CA GLN A 78 7.44 -10.41 -8.57
C GLN A 78 8.85 -10.79 -9.09
N ASP A 79 9.88 -10.57 -8.28
CA ASP A 79 11.28 -10.56 -8.73
C ASP A 79 12.23 -11.37 -7.84
N GLY A 80 11.72 -11.99 -6.77
CA GLY A 80 12.48 -12.80 -5.82
C GLY A 80 13.13 -12.01 -4.68
N PRO A 81 13.59 -12.70 -3.61
CA PRO A 81 14.12 -12.04 -2.41
C PRO A 81 15.40 -11.23 -2.65
N GLY A 82 16.19 -11.57 -3.66
CA GLY A 82 17.39 -10.82 -4.04
C GLY A 82 17.10 -9.45 -4.69
N ALA A 83 15.85 -9.17 -5.04
CA ALA A 83 15.45 -7.88 -5.59
C ALA A 83 15.17 -6.82 -4.51
N VAL A 84 15.11 -7.21 -3.23
CA VAL A 84 14.86 -6.30 -2.11
C VAL A 84 16.19 -5.67 -1.67
N PRO A 85 16.34 -4.34 -1.71
CA PRO A 85 17.53 -3.67 -1.20
C PRO A 85 17.72 -3.85 0.31
N GLU A 86 18.94 -3.69 0.78
CA GLU A 86 19.23 -3.69 2.23
C GLU A 86 18.53 -2.51 2.93
N ASN A 87 18.03 -2.74 4.15
CA ASN A 87 17.33 -1.75 4.97
C ASN A 87 16.13 -1.07 4.28
N PHE A 88 15.57 -1.70 3.24
CA PHE A 88 14.55 -1.09 2.40
C PHE A 88 13.27 -0.71 3.17
N ALA A 89 12.86 -1.54 4.14
CA ALA A 89 11.69 -1.29 4.98
C ALA A 89 11.75 0.05 5.72
N ASP A 90 12.94 0.52 6.08
CA ASP A 90 13.16 1.76 6.81
C ASP A 90 13.66 2.89 5.92
N SER A 91 13.71 2.71 4.60
CA SER A 91 14.19 3.72 3.65
C SER A 91 13.06 4.63 3.16
N GLN A 92 13.36 5.85 2.74
CA GLN A 92 12.35 6.70 2.08
C GLN A 92 11.88 6.12 0.73
N MET A 93 12.69 5.27 0.09
CA MET A 93 12.36 4.62 -1.17
C MET A 93 11.07 3.78 -1.06
N VAL A 94 10.87 3.03 0.04
CA VAL A 94 9.65 2.20 0.19
C VAL A 94 8.39 3.05 0.25
N ALA A 95 8.45 4.21 0.92
CA ALA A 95 7.31 5.14 1.01
C ALA A 95 6.96 5.75 -0.35
N ILE A 96 7.96 6.17 -1.12
CA ILE A 96 7.74 6.72 -2.47
C ILE A 96 7.14 5.66 -3.39
N ILE A 97 7.65 4.43 -3.36
CA ILE A 97 7.14 3.35 -4.20
C ILE A 97 5.71 2.96 -3.80
N ALA A 98 5.42 2.83 -2.50
CA ALA A 98 4.07 2.58 -2.01
C ALA A 98 3.09 3.66 -2.50
N TYR A 99 3.50 4.93 -2.47
CA TYR A 99 2.71 6.03 -2.99
C TYR A 99 2.49 5.93 -4.51
N LEU A 100 3.54 5.72 -5.30
CA LEU A 100 3.45 5.61 -6.77
C LEU A 100 2.52 4.47 -7.22
N GLN A 101 2.51 3.35 -6.51
CA GLN A 101 1.66 2.19 -6.84
C GLN A 101 0.19 2.40 -6.48
N ARG A 102 -0.07 3.34 -5.56
CA ARG A 102 -1.42 3.74 -5.18
C ARG A 102 -2.01 4.80 -6.12
N LEU A 103 -1.17 5.58 -6.79
CA LEU A 103 -1.60 6.60 -7.74
C LEU A 103 -2.43 5.98 -8.87
N GLY A 104 -3.69 6.42 -8.99
CA GLY A 104 -4.61 6.00 -10.07
C GLY A 104 -5.20 4.60 -9.92
N THR A 105 -4.87 3.85 -8.87
CA THR A 105 -5.46 2.52 -8.61
C THR A 105 -6.66 2.59 -7.66
N ASP A 106 -6.63 3.50 -6.69
CA ASP A 106 -7.69 3.65 -5.68
C ASP A 106 -9.06 3.98 -6.29
N ILE A 107 -9.11 4.76 -7.37
CA ILE A 107 -10.37 5.08 -8.07
C ILE A 107 -11.05 3.85 -8.72
N ARG A 108 -10.30 2.76 -8.90
CA ARG A 108 -10.78 1.51 -9.50
C ARG A 108 -11.13 0.46 -8.45
N LYS A 109 -10.70 0.67 -7.20
CA LYS A 109 -11.01 -0.23 -6.09
C LYS A 109 -12.35 0.24 -5.48
N PRO A 110 -13.28 -0.67 -5.19
CA PRO A 110 -14.51 -0.31 -4.51
C PRO A 110 -14.18 0.31 -3.15
N ASP A 111 -14.98 1.29 -2.74
CA ASP A 111 -14.87 1.93 -1.44
C ASP A 111 -14.92 0.85 -0.34
N PRO A 112 -13.98 0.81 0.63
CA PRO A 112 -14.02 -0.18 1.70
C PRO A 112 -15.37 -0.24 2.44
N ALA A 113 -16.10 0.86 2.54
CA ALA A 113 -17.46 0.87 3.09
C ALA A 113 -18.45 0.01 2.26
N VAL A 114 -18.32 0.04 0.93
CA VAL A 114 -19.14 -0.77 0.01
C VAL A 114 -18.67 -2.24 -0.01
N ALA A 115 -17.37 -2.48 0.18
CA ALA A 115 -16.82 -3.82 0.26
C ALA A 115 -17.28 -4.55 1.53
N GLU A 116 -17.36 -3.85 2.67
CA GLU A 116 -17.84 -4.42 3.92
C GLU A 116 -19.34 -4.76 3.84
N GLU A 117 -20.19 -3.86 3.32
CA GLU A 117 -21.61 -4.12 3.09
C GLU A 117 -21.86 -5.31 2.13
N ALA A 118 -21.06 -5.45 1.07
CA ALA A 118 -21.20 -6.56 0.12
C ALA A 118 -20.85 -7.92 0.75
N THR A 119 -19.90 -7.96 1.69
CA THR A 119 -19.54 -9.19 2.41
C THR A 119 -20.61 -9.58 3.43
N VAL A 120 -21.21 -8.60 4.11
CA VAL A 120 -22.29 -8.83 5.08
C VAL A 120 -23.59 -9.24 4.37
N ALA A 121 -23.94 -8.61 3.25
CA ALA A 121 -25.11 -8.97 2.45
C ALA A 121 -25.01 -10.38 1.86
N SER A 122 -23.81 -10.84 1.52
CA SER A 122 -23.60 -12.21 1.04
C SER A 122 -23.61 -13.27 2.15
N ALA A 123 -23.44 -12.87 3.42
CA ALA A 123 -23.44 -13.76 4.58
C ALA A 123 -24.84 -13.92 5.23
N VAL A 124 -25.82 -13.08 4.88
CA VAL A 124 -27.18 -13.07 5.46
C VAL A 124 -28.22 -13.62 4.47
N GLN A 125 -27.93 -14.74 3.80
CA GLN A 125 -29.01 -15.57 3.25
C GLN A 125 -29.49 -16.52 4.36
N PRO A 126 -30.77 -16.47 4.77
CA PRO A 126 -31.28 -17.38 5.77
C PRO A 126 -31.46 -18.77 5.17
N GLU A 127 -30.93 -19.78 5.85
CA GLU A 127 -31.30 -21.18 5.66
C GLU A 127 -32.78 -21.33 6.03
N ALA A 128 -33.67 -21.19 5.03
CA ALA A 128 -35.08 -21.51 5.20
C ALA A 128 -35.26 -23.04 5.14
N GLY A 129 -35.58 -23.60 6.30
CA GLY A 129 -35.72 -25.03 6.54
C GLY A 129 -36.92 -25.72 5.88
N ALA A 130 -36.94 -27.02 6.13
CA ALA A 130 -37.75 -28.11 5.56
C ALA A 130 -39.28 -28.03 5.71
N SER A 131 -40.01 -28.73 4.81
CA SER A 131 -41.00 -29.81 5.09
C SER A 131 -42.27 -29.79 4.21
N HIS A 132 -42.83 -31.00 3.97
CA HIS A 132 -44.06 -31.45 3.27
C HIS A 132 -43.85 -31.90 1.81
N GLY A 133 -44.22 -33.11 1.35
CA GLY A 133 -45.01 -34.20 1.92
C GLY A 133 -45.92 -34.79 0.83
N GLY A 134 -45.80 -36.09 0.57
CA GLY A 134 -46.87 -36.97 0.04
C GLY A 134 -47.33 -36.83 -1.41
N SER A 135 -47.06 -37.85 -2.22
CA SER A 135 -48.06 -38.70 -2.91
C SER A 135 -47.41 -40.00 -3.36
#